data_AF-A0A3A2ZMP0-F1
#
_entry.id   AF-A0A3A2ZMP0-F1
#
_cell.length_a   1.000
_cell.length_b   1.000
_cell.length_c   1.000
_cell.angle_alpha   90.00
_cell.angle_beta   90.00
_cell.angle_gamma   90.00
#
_symmetry.space_group_name_H-M   'P 1'
#
loop_
_entity.id
_entity.type
_entity.pdbx_description
1 polymer ?
#
loop_
_entity_poly.entity_id
_entity_poly.type
_entity_poly.pdbx_seq_one_letter_code
_entity_poly.pdbx_strand_id
1 'polypeptide(L)' 'MTRRPNFLVIVADDLGFSDTGAYGGEIKTPNIDNLAKTGIRFTDFYAAAACSPTRAMLLSGTDNRRSLGV' A
#
# COMPACT_ATOMS: atom_id res chain seq x y z
N MET A 1 14.14 -24.19 15.80
CA MET A 1 14.49 -23.04 14.94
C MET A 1 13.19 -22.40 14.47
N THR A 2 13.00 -21.10 14.67
CA THR A 2 11.83 -20.39 14.15
C THR A 2 11.92 -20.34 12.62
N ARG A 3 10.87 -20.78 11.93
CA ARG A 3 10.82 -20.73 10.46
C ARG A 3 10.85 -19.26 10.03
N ARG A 4 11.71 -18.92 9.06
CA ARG A 4 11.75 -17.56 8.49
C ARG A 4 10.38 -17.22 7.89
N PRO A 5 9.79 -16.06 8.21
CA PRO A 5 8.52 -15.66 7.64
C PRO A 5 8.67 -15.34 6.15
N ASN A 6 7.58 -15.51 5.40
CA ASN A 6 7.47 -15.01 4.03
C ASN A 6 6.84 -13.61 4.07
N PHE A 7 7.30 -12.72 3.20
CA PHE A 7 6.74 -11.38 3.03
C PHE A 7 6.07 -11.29 1.65
N LEU A 8 4.81 -10.88 1.62
CA LEU A 8 4.05 -10.60 0.40
C LEU A 8 3.65 -9.13 0.40
N VAL A 9 4.11 -8.38 -0.61
CA VAL A 9 3.76 -6.97 -0.80
C VAL A 9 2.86 -6.87 -2.02
N ILE A 10 1.64 -6.34 -1.83
CA ILE A 10 0.66 -6.13 -2.90
C ILE A 10 0.53 -4.63 -3.11
N VAL A 11 0.77 -4.17 -4.35
CA VAL A 11 0.67 -2.76 -4.73
C VAL A 11 -0.41 -2.62 -5.80
N ALA A 12 -1.49 -1.91 -5.49
CA ALA A 12 -2.52 -1.54 -6.46
C ALA A 12 -2.11 -0.28 -7.22
N ASP A 13 -2.51 -0.18 -8.49
CA ASP A 13 -2.30 1.01 -9.33
C ASP A 13 -3.57 1.85 -9.35
N ASP A 14 -3.44 3.16 -9.15
CA ASP A 14 -4.54 4.15 -9.15
C ASP A 14 -5.77 3.80 -8.29
N LEU A 15 -5.58 3.05 -7.20
CA LEU A 15 -6.64 2.76 -6.24
C LEU A 15 -6.87 3.97 -5.32
N GLY A 16 -8.06 4.58 -5.41
CA GLY A 16 -8.47 5.69 -4.57
C GLY A 16 -8.68 5.28 -3.11
N PHE A 17 -8.48 6.23 -2.20
CA PHE A 17 -8.64 5.98 -0.75
C PHE A 17 -10.04 5.45 -0.41
N SER A 18 -11.09 6.01 -1.03
CA SER A 18 -12.49 5.64 -0.81
C SER A 18 -12.98 4.50 -1.72
N ASP A 19 -12.12 3.80 -2.44
CA ASP A 19 -12.57 2.76 -3.37
C ASP A 19 -12.85 1.43 -2.65
N THR A 20 -12.19 1.16 -1.54
CA THR A 20 -12.38 -0.10 -0.78
C THR A 20 -13.39 0.08 0.34
N GLY A 21 -14.21 -0.95 0.58
CA GLY A 21 -15.16 -0.98 1.69
C GLY A 21 -14.48 -0.77 3.05
N ALA A 22 -13.24 -1.23 3.20
CA ALA A 22 -12.39 -0.99 4.37
C ALA A 22 -12.18 0.49 4.72
N TYR A 23 -12.36 1.44 3.79
CA TYR A 23 -12.25 2.89 4.03
C TYR A 23 -13.55 3.64 3.73
N GLY A 24 -14.69 2.92 3.67
CA GLY A 24 -16.01 3.52 3.43
C GLY A 24 -16.46 3.56 1.97
N GLY A 25 -15.77 2.85 1.08
CA GLY A 25 -16.15 2.73 -0.33
C GLY A 25 -17.39 1.87 -0.57
N GLU A 26 -18.06 2.11 -1.70
CA GLU A 26 -19.26 1.38 -2.12
C GLU A 26 -18.94 0.12 -2.95
N ILE A 27 -17.73 0.02 -3.49
CA ILE A 27 -17.31 -1.13 -4.30
C ILE A 27 -17.13 -2.33 -3.38
N LYS A 28 -17.71 -3.47 -3.76
CA LYS A 28 -17.60 -4.72 -3.00
C LYS A 28 -16.18 -5.28 -3.09
N THR A 29 -15.39 -5.11 -2.03
CA THR A 29 -14.00 -5.58 -1.92
C THR A 29 -13.80 -6.62 -0.80
N PRO A 30 -14.56 -7.74 -0.77
CA PRO A 30 -14.66 -8.61 0.41
C PRO A 30 -13.32 -9.19 0.90
N ASN A 31 -12.39 -9.48 -0.02
CA ASN A 31 -11.07 -10.01 0.35
C ASN A 31 -10.19 -8.95 1.02
N ILE A 32 -10.22 -7.71 0.53
CA ILE A 32 -9.47 -6.58 1.11
C ILE A 32 -10.09 -6.21 2.46
N ASP A 33 -11.42 -6.18 2.54
CA ASP A 33 -12.14 -5.86 3.77
C ASP A 33 -11.85 -6.88 4.87
N ASN A 34 -11.74 -8.16 4.50
CA ASN A 34 -11.36 -9.21 5.45
C ASN A 34 -9.91 -9.06 5.95
N LEU A 35 -8.97 -8.71 5.07
CA LEU A 35 -7.59 -8.41 5.47
C LEU A 35 -7.53 -7.21 6.42
N ALA A 36 -8.30 -6.15 6.15
CA ALA A 36 -8.37 -4.97 7.02
C ALA A 36 -8.99 -5.26 8.39
N LYS A 37 -9.97 -6.18 8.47
CA LYS A 37 -10.62 -6.60 9.72
C LYS A 37 -9.76 -7.51 10.59
N THR A 38 -8.95 -8.36 9.96
CA THR A 38 -8.12 -9.38 10.65
C THR A 38 -6.68 -8.93 10.89
N GLY A 39 -6.27 -7.82 10.27
CA GLY A 39 -4.93 -7.25 10.37
C GLY A 39 -4.92 -5.84 10.97
N ILE A 40 -3.94 -5.06 10.54
CA ILE A 40 -3.77 -3.65 10.91
C ILE A 40 -4.13 -2.79 9.71
N ARG A 41 -4.92 -1.74 9.95
CA ARG A 41 -5.33 -0.75 8.94
C ARG A 41 -4.68 0.60 9.23
N PHE A 42 -4.03 1.19 8.23
CA PHE A 42 -3.44 2.52 8.33
C PHE A 42 -4.44 3.57 7.84
N THR A 43 -4.79 4.53 8.67
CA THR A 43 -5.67 5.64 8.30
C THR A 43 -4.92 6.90 7.87
N ASP A 44 -3.59 6.88 8.05
CA ASP A 44 -2.69 8.00 7.77
C ASP A 44 -1.44 7.49 7.03
N PHE A 45 -1.63 7.11 5.76
CA PHE A 45 -0.60 6.57 4.87
C PHE A 45 -0.57 7.36 3.56
N TYR A 46 0.63 7.70 3.10
CA TYR A 46 0.83 8.59 1.95
C TYR A 46 1.65 7.93 0.85
N ALA A 47 1.22 8.14 -0.38
CA ALA A 47 1.99 7.89 -1.60
C ALA A 47 2.43 9.22 -2.22
N ALA A 48 3.43 9.18 -3.11
CA ALA A 48 3.71 10.34 -3.95
C ALA A 48 2.61 10.52 -5.01
N ALA A 49 2.50 11.72 -5.58
CA ALA A 49 1.46 12.07 -6.55
C ALA A 49 1.58 11.35 -7.91
N ALA A 50 2.56 10.47 -8.12
CA ALA A 50 2.77 9.74 -9.37
C ALA A 50 3.32 8.33 -9.13
N CYS A 51 3.11 7.44 -10.12
CA CYS A 51 3.46 6.02 -10.03
C CYS A 51 4.97 5.81 -9.83
N SER A 52 5.81 6.45 -10.65
CA SER A 52 7.27 6.28 -10.62
C SER A 52 7.91 6.64 -9.27
N PRO A 53 7.68 7.84 -8.69
CA PRO A 53 8.24 8.18 -7.38
C PRO A 53 7.72 7.26 -6.27
N THR A 54 6.43 6.92 -6.25
CA THR A 54 5.87 6.00 -5.24
C THR A 54 6.57 4.64 -5.27
N ARG A 55 6.72 4.05 -6.45
CA ARG A 55 7.36 2.73 -6.60
C ARG A 55 8.87 2.78 -6.30
N ALA A 56 9.56 3.85 -6.70
CA ALA A 56 10.97 4.04 -6.43
C ALA A 56 11.26 4.17 -4.93
N MET A 57 10.48 4.99 -4.21
CA MET A 57 10.60 5.14 -2.75
C MET A 57 10.28 3.84 -2.01
N LEU A 58 9.25 3.10 -2.43
CA LEU A 58 8.87 1.81 -1.81
C LEU A 58 10.00 0.77 -1.90
N LEU A 59 10.66 0.65 -3.05
CA LEU A 59 11.69 -0.37 -3.29
C LEU A 59 13.06 0.03 -2.71
N SER A 60 13.36 1.32 -2.63
CA SER A 60 14.64 1.83 -2.12
C SER A 60 14.63 2.14 -0.63
N GLY A 61 13.45 2.41 -0.04
CA GLY A 61 13.34 2.90 1.33
C GLY A 61 13.88 4.32 1.51
N THR A 62 13.98 5.12 0.44
CA THR A 62 14.48 6.51 0.48
C THR A 62 13.43 7.50 -0.04
N ASP A 63 13.67 8.80 0.18
CA ASP A 63 12.86 9.87 -0.38
C ASP A 63 12.92 9.93 -1.92
N ASN A 64 12.04 10.74 -2.52
CA ASN A 64 11.92 10.92 -3.97
C ASN A 64 13.23 11.39 -4.62
N ARG A 65 13.92 12.34 -4.00
CA ARG A 65 15.17 12.94 -4.47
C ARG A 65 16.29 11.91 -4.54
N ARG A 66 16.41 11.07 -3.51
CA ARG A 66 17.40 9.99 -3.47
C ARG A 66 17.05 8.82 -4.40
N SER A 67 15.77 8.49 -4.52
CA SER A 67 15.33 7.32 -5.28
C SER A 67 15.29 7.55 -6.80
N LEU A 68 15.03 8.78 -7.25
CA LEU A 68 14.96 9.11 -8.68
C LEU A 68 16.17 9.91 -9.18
N GLY A 69 17.05 10.39 -8.30
CA GLY A 69 18.26 11.13 -8.68
C GLY A 69 17.97 12.48 -9.36
N VAL A 70 16.78 13.03 -9.14
CA VAL A 70 16.32 14.34 -9.63
C VAL A 70 16.21 15.35 -8.49
#